data_AF-A0A7Y8IR21-F1
#
_entry.id   AF-A0A7Y8IR21-F1
#
_cell.length_a   1.000
_cell.length_b   1.000
_cell.length_c   1.000
_cell.angle_alpha   90.00
_cell.angle_beta   90.00
_cell.angle_gamma   90.00
#
_symmetry.space_group_name_H-M   'P 1'
#
loop_
_entity.id
_entity.type
_entity.pdbx_description
1 polymer ?
#
loop_
_entity_poly.entity_id
_entity_poly.type
_entity_poly.pdbx_seq_one_letter_code
_entity_poly.pdbx_strand_id
1 'polypeptide(L)' 'MEKGLEYKFCLCSKNTWEAIVVQDDEYFDSKSTIYYHCDECGEDFAILDFDTQAILYLKPKAIKE' A
#
# COMPACT_ATOMS: atom_id res chain seq x y z
N MET A 1 6.94 -3.36 13.18
CA MET A 1 6.85 -4.35 12.07
C MET A 1 5.85 -3.79 11.07
N GLU A 2 6.34 -3.41 9.90
CA GLU A 2 5.57 -2.73 8.85
C GLU A 2 4.68 -3.75 8.13
N LYS A 3 3.48 -3.98 8.67
CA LYS A 3 2.51 -4.96 8.16
C LYS A 3 2.13 -4.79 6.69
N GLY A 4 2.39 -3.64 6.06
CA GLY A 4 2.09 -3.47 4.64
C GLY A 4 3.12 -4.09 3.69
N LEU A 5 4.35 -4.30 4.15
CA LEU A 5 5.46 -4.75 3.28
C LEU A 5 5.32 -6.21 2.85
N GLU A 6 4.51 -7.01 3.53
CA GLU A 6 4.23 -8.42 3.18
C GLU A 6 3.29 -8.56 1.98
N TYR A 7 2.60 -7.49 1.59
CA TYR A 7 1.61 -7.46 0.52
C TYR A 7 2.19 -7.15 -0.87
N LYS A 8 3.51 -6.95 -0.97
CA LYS A 8 4.16 -6.60 -2.24
C LYS A 8 4.28 -7.80 -3.17
N PHE A 9 3.87 -7.61 -4.42
CA PHE A 9 4.00 -8.61 -5.48
C PHE A 9 4.90 -8.20 -6.66
N CYS A 10 5.44 -6.98 -6.70
CA CYS A 10 6.37 -6.59 -7.77
C CYS A 10 7.82 -7.03 -7.46
N LEU A 11 8.64 -7.13 -8.51
CA LEU A 11 10.03 -7.61 -8.42
C LEU A 11 11.04 -6.50 -8.07
N CYS A 12 10.56 -5.28 -7.83
CA CYS A 12 11.37 -4.10 -7.54
C CYS A 12 12.08 -4.21 -6.18
N SER A 13 13.21 -3.52 -6.04
CA SER A 13 13.99 -3.53 -4.80
C SER A 13 13.20 -2.98 -3.61
N LYS A 14 13.33 -3.60 -2.42
CA LYS A 14 12.64 -3.13 -1.20
C LYS A 14 12.93 -1.68 -0.83
N ASN A 15 14.08 -1.15 -1.25
CA ASN A 15 14.49 0.22 -0.95
C ASN A 15 13.72 1.26 -1.78
N THR A 16 12.99 0.84 -2.82
CA THR A 16 12.14 1.73 -3.63
C THR A 16 10.69 1.71 -3.14
N TRP A 17 10.45 1.14 -1.96
CA TRP A 17 9.12 0.96 -1.40
C TRP A 17 8.91 2.02 -0.33
N GLU A 18 7.78 2.71 -0.42
CA GLU A 18 7.47 3.82 0.46
C GLU A 18 6.09 3.63 1.08
N ALA A 19 5.96 4.10 2.32
CA ALA A 19 4.69 4.16 3.03
C ALA A 19 4.31 5.64 3.18
N ILE A 20 3.22 6.03 2.50
CA ILE A 20 2.72 7.40 2.49
C ILE A 20 1.49 7.43 3.38
N VAL A 21 1.51 8.26 4.43
CA VAL A 21 0.36 8.46 5.30
C VAL A 21 -0.43 9.66 4.80
N VAL A 22 -1.69 9.42 4.43
CA VAL A 22 -2.62 10.46 4.02
C VAL A 22 -3.60 10.67 5.16
N GLN A 23 -3.71 11.90 5.63
CA GLN A 23 -4.71 12.30 6.62
C GLN A 23 -5.91 12.88 5.88
N ASP A 24 -7.11 12.67 6.43
CA ASP A 24 -8.37 13.13 5.82
C ASP A 24 -8.52 12.66 4.36
N ASP A 25 -8.33 11.37 4.14
CA ASP A 25 -8.41 10.77 2.82
C ASP A 25 -9.86 10.75 2.32
N GLU A 26 -10.17 11.63 1.36
CA GLU A 26 -11.49 11.77 0.75
C GLU A 26 -11.97 10.49 0.06
N TYR A 27 -11.06 9.60 -0.37
CA TYR A 27 -11.42 8.32 -0.98
C TYR A 27 -11.91 7.29 0.05
N PHE A 28 -11.60 7.50 1.33
CA PHE A 28 -11.92 6.58 2.42
C PHE A 28 -12.70 7.24 3.56
N ASP A 29 -13.64 8.12 3.22
CA ASP A 29 -14.56 8.76 4.19
C ASP A 29 -13.80 9.64 5.21
N SER A 30 -12.83 10.42 4.72
CA SER A 30 -12.00 11.34 5.52
C SER A 30 -11.19 10.64 6.63
N LYS A 31 -10.83 9.37 6.40
CA LYS A 31 -10.00 8.60 7.34
C LYS A 31 -8.52 8.83 7.10
N SER A 32 -7.71 8.50 8.10
CA SER A 32 -6.27 8.40 7.89
C SER A 32 -5.93 7.06 7.25
N THR A 33 -5.16 7.07 6.16
CA THR A 33 -4.81 5.88 5.38
C THR A 33 -3.30 5.80 5.13
N ILE A 34 -2.82 4.59 4.87
CA ILE A 34 -1.42 4.30 4.56
C ILE A 34 -1.39 3.69 3.16
N TYR A 35 -0.81 4.43 2.21
CA TYR A 35 -0.52 3.95 0.87
C TYR A 35 0.86 3.32 0.85
N TYR A 36 0.90 2.05 0.47
CA TYR A 36 2.13 1.35 0.19
C TYR A 36 2.41 1.41 -1.31
N HIS A 37 3.39 2.25 -1.65
CA HIS A 37 3.75 2.64 -3.01
C HIS A 37 5.11 2.07 -3.43
N CYS A 38 5.27 1.77 -4.71
CA CYS A 38 6.56 1.44 -5.31
C CYS A 38 7.01 2.55 -6.24
N ASP A 39 8.04 3.31 -5.85
CA ASP A 39 8.57 4.39 -6.69
C ASP A 39 9.13 3.85 -8.03
N GLU A 40 9.78 2.68 -8.00
CA GLU A 40 10.40 2.09 -9.20
C GLU A 40 9.39 1.72 -10.30
N CYS A 41 8.21 1.20 -9.95
CA CYS A 41 7.18 0.85 -10.92
C CYS A 41 5.99 1.82 -10.94
N GLY A 42 5.98 2.81 -10.04
CA GLY A 42 4.91 3.81 -9.90
C GLY A 42 3.56 3.24 -9.48
N GLU A 43 3.53 2.08 -8.81
CA GLU A 43 2.26 1.40 -8.47
C GLU A 43 2.06 1.23 -6.97
N ASP A 44 0.82 1.47 -6.54
CA ASP A 44 0.33 1.14 -5.20
C ASP A 44 -0.03 -0.34 -5.12
N PHE A 45 0.50 -1.01 -4.11
CA PHE A 45 0.29 -2.45 -3.92
C PHE A 45 -0.59 -2.78 -2.72
N ALA A 46 -0.71 -1.87 -1.75
CA ALA A 46 -1.67 -1.99 -0.66
C ALA A 46 -2.06 -0.60 -0.13
N ILE A 47 -3.30 -0.47 0.34
CA ILE A 47 -3.77 0.68 1.11
C ILE A 47 -4.40 0.15 2.39
N LEU A 48 -3.95 0.63 3.53
CA LEU A 48 -4.47 0.26 4.84
C LEU A 48 -5.10 1.47 5.52
N ASP A 49 -6.07 1.22 6.37
CA ASP A 49 -6.56 2.20 7.33
C ASP A 49 -5.47 2.41 8.41
N PHE A 50 -5.12 3.67 8.68
CA PHE A 50 -4.03 4.01 9.60
C PHE A 50 -4.34 3.59 11.04
N ASP A 51 -5.56 3.83 11.49
CA ASP A 51 -5.99 3.58 12.86
C ASP A 51 -6.18 2.08 13.16
N THR A 52 -6.86 1.36 12.27
CA THR A 52 -7.26 -0.04 12.46
C THR A 52 -6.32 -1.05 11.80
N GLN A 53 -5.43 -0.59 10.92
CA GLN A 53 -4.61 -1.44 10.04
C GLN A 53 -5.43 -2.40 9.16
N ALA A 54 -6.72 -2.11 8.96
CA ALA A 54 -7.56 -2.88 8.04
C ALA A 54 -7.09 -2.65 6.60
N ILE A 55 -7.07 -3.72 5.81
CA ILE A 55 -6.74 -3.63 4.38
C ILE A 55 -7.94 -3.00 3.67
N LEU A 56 -7.74 -1.79 3.14
CA LEU A 56 -8.73 -1.07 2.34
C LEU A 56 -8.60 -1.42 0.86
N TYR A 57 -7.37 -1.65 0.41
CA TYR A 57 -7.05 -2.10 -0.93
C TYR A 57 -5.83 -3.01 -0.91
N LEU A 58 -5.88 -4.06 -1.71
CA LEU A 58 -4.75 -4.95 -1.95
C LEU A 58 -4.70 -5.25 -3.44
N LYS A 59 -3.56 -4.95 -4.07
CA LYS A 59 -3.38 -5.29 -5.47
C LYS A 59 -3.27 -6.82 -5.60
N PRO A 60 -4.15 -7.48 -6.38
CA PRO A 60 -4.07 -8.92 -6.57
C PRO A 60 -2.75 -9.27 -7.26
N LYS A 61 -2.11 -10.35 -6.81
CA LYS A 61 -0.93 -10.91 -7.47
C LYS A 61 -1.32 -11.27 -8.89
N ALA A 62 -0.71 -10.61 -9.88
CA ALA A 62 -0.75 -11.11 -11.24
C ALA A 62 -0.04 -12.47 -11.24
N ILE A 63 -0.81 -13.56 -11.23
CA ILE A 63 -0.28 -14.89 -11.53
C ILE A 63 0.10 -14.80 -13.00
N LYS A 64 1.38 -14.56 -13.29
CA LYS A 64 1.90 -14.86 -14.63
C LYS A 64 1.93 -16.38 -14.71
N GLU A 65 0.96 -16.94 -15.44
CA GLU A 65 0.96 -18.33 -15.90
C GLU A 65 2.21 -18.65 -16.73
#